data_AF-A0A2D5ZAI3-F1
#
_entry.id   AF-A0A2D5ZAI3-F1
#
_cell.length_a   1.000
_cell.length_b   1.000
_cell.length_c   1.000
_cell.angle_alpha   90.00
_cell.angle_beta   90.00
_cell.angle_gamma   90.00
#
_symmetry.space_group_name_H-M   'P 1'
#
loop_
_entity.id
_entity.type
_entity.pdbx_description
1 polymer ?
#
loop_
_entity_poly.entity_id
_entity_poly.type
_entity_poly.pdbx_seq_one_letter_code
_entity_poly.pdbx_strand_id
1 'polypeptide(L)'
;MDRLPPARREGPARVLFLHSCQLGMKTVALQLKAYADRAADIDAVHVDLVPALWVRALGKRLLTRRFEVPATWDLQAWRGYMIWKSIVARWLRGPLPIDRFDVVHVLSQGVAGAARRAAGSWPRWAVNVDSTGELESREFGYPRVLCRPFISAERRMFAMTDLVVCQSRWARDSVVADYGVPVERTQLARNGIDLSEAPPRE
;
A
#
# COMPACT_ATOMS: atom_id res chain seq x y z
N MET A 1 22.15 9.65 7.75
CA MET A 1 21.94 8.60 6.72
C MET A 1 22.29 7.21 7.27
N ASP A 2 22.23 7.01 8.59
CA ASP A 2 22.80 5.84 9.29
C ASP A 2 21.74 4.81 9.74
N ARG A 3 20.59 4.77 9.04
CA ARG A 3 19.42 3.94 9.39
C ARG A 3 19.02 2.96 8.30
N LEU A 4 19.87 2.77 7.28
CA LEU A 4 19.60 1.84 6.19
C LEU A 4 20.33 0.52 6.44
N PRO A 5 19.69 -0.63 6.17
CA PRO A 5 20.32 -1.93 6.30
C PRO A 5 21.53 -2.05 5.36
N PRO A 6 22.55 -2.87 5.66
CA PRO A 6 23.79 -3.01 4.87
C PRO A 6 23.53 -3.36 3.38
N ALA A 7 24.50 -3.05 2.50
CA ALA A 7 24.35 -3.25 1.03
C ALA A 7 24.21 -4.72 0.68
N ARG A 8 24.99 -5.56 1.37
CA ARG A 8 24.99 -7.00 1.21
C ARG A 8 24.26 -7.61 2.40
N ARG A 9 23.51 -8.67 2.13
CA ARG A 9 22.84 -9.43 3.17
C ARG A 9 23.86 -10.34 3.85
N GLU A 10 24.12 -10.07 5.13
CA GLU A 10 25.00 -10.87 5.99
C GLU A 10 24.25 -11.40 7.24
N GLY A 11 22.91 -11.23 7.29
CA GLY A 11 22.09 -11.58 8.45
C GLY A 11 20.58 -11.51 8.18
N PRO A 12 19.79 -10.86 9.07
CA PRO A 12 18.33 -10.70 8.97
C PRO A 12 17.83 -10.30 7.57
N ALA A 13 16.58 -10.64 7.26
CA ALA A 13 15.93 -10.17 6.04
C ALA A 13 15.73 -8.66 6.10
N ARG A 14 16.22 -7.94 5.08
CA ARG A 14 16.14 -6.47 5.02
C ARG A 14 14.81 -6.07 4.40
N VAL A 15 13.91 -5.50 5.18
CA VAL A 15 12.53 -5.24 4.75
C VAL A 15 12.23 -3.75 4.76
N LEU A 16 11.79 -3.22 3.62
CA LEU A 16 11.22 -1.89 3.54
C LEU A 16 9.70 -1.96 3.68
N PHE A 17 9.15 -1.34 4.72
CA PHE A 17 7.73 -1.15 4.86
C PHE A 17 7.31 0.26 4.45
N LEU A 18 6.37 0.35 3.51
CA LEU A 18 5.74 1.60 3.08
C LEU A 18 4.29 1.63 3.59
N HIS A 19 3.99 2.51 4.56
CA HIS A 19 2.70 2.54 5.26
C HIS A 19 1.87 3.77 4.89
N SER A 20 0.72 3.56 4.27
CA SER A 20 -0.36 4.52 4.17
C SER A 20 -1.04 4.60 5.54
N CYS A 21 -0.72 5.61 6.32
CA CYS A 21 -1.26 5.79 7.67
C CYS A 21 -2.64 6.48 7.66
N GLN A 22 -3.50 6.13 6.71
CA GLN A 22 -4.87 6.65 6.60
C GLN A 22 -5.86 5.67 7.24
N LEU A 23 -6.85 6.20 7.99
CA LEU A 23 -7.91 5.40 8.62
C LEU A 23 -7.32 4.24 9.46
N GLY A 24 -7.95 3.06 9.40
CA GLY A 24 -7.54 1.86 10.14
C GLY A 24 -6.18 1.30 9.73
N MET A 25 -5.61 1.72 8.59
CA MET A 25 -4.29 1.25 8.15
C MET A 25 -3.17 1.75 9.07
N LYS A 26 -3.38 2.86 9.81
CA LYS A 26 -2.44 3.29 10.83
C LYS A 26 -2.29 2.25 11.95
N THR A 27 -3.38 1.61 12.36
CA THR A 27 -3.35 0.55 13.38
C THR A 27 -2.54 -0.66 12.90
N VAL A 28 -2.79 -1.10 11.66
CA VAL A 28 -2.03 -2.20 11.04
C VAL A 28 -0.53 -1.85 10.93
N ALA A 29 -0.20 -0.62 10.54
CA ALA A 29 1.17 -0.14 10.47
C ALA A 29 1.88 -0.17 11.83
N LEU A 30 1.20 0.21 12.92
CA LEU A 30 1.72 0.15 14.28
C LEU A 30 1.95 -1.29 14.74
N GLN A 31 1.03 -2.21 14.44
CA GLN A 31 1.21 -3.63 14.73
C GLN A 31 2.40 -4.23 13.98
N LEU A 32 2.58 -3.88 12.70
CA LEU A 32 3.73 -4.32 11.91
C LEU A 32 5.06 -3.79 12.47
N LYS A 33 5.10 -2.53 12.92
CA LYS A 33 6.27 -1.96 13.61
C LYS A 33 6.58 -2.74 14.88
N ALA A 34 5.58 -2.90 15.75
CA ALA A 34 5.74 -3.59 17.02
C ALA A 34 6.15 -5.07 16.86
N TYR A 35 5.73 -5.73 15.77
CA TYR A 35 6.18 -7.07 15.41
C TYR A 35 7.64 -7.06 14.94
N ALA A 36 7.98 -6.18 13.97
CA ALA A 36 9.33 -6.10 13.42
C ALA A 36 10.38 -5.76 14.49
N ASP A 37 10.06 -4.89 15.45
CA ASP A 37 10.95 -4.53 16.57
C ASP A 37 11.31 -5.74 17.46
N ARG A 38 10.51 -6.82 17.44
CA ARG A 38 10.73 -8.04 18.23
C ARG A 38 11.29 -9.21 17.41
N ALA A 39 11.28 -9.09 16.08
CA ALA A 39 11.66 -10.14 15.16
C ALA A 39 13.17 -10.07 14.86
N ALA A 40 13.95 -10.93 15.51
CA ALA A 40 15.42 -10.94 15.34
C ALA A 40 15.89 -11.30 13.92
N ASP A 41 15.00 -11.88 13.11
CA ASP A 41 15.26 -12.28 11.72
C ASP A 41 14.86 -11.20 10.70
N ILE A 42 14.41 -10.02 11.15
CA ILE A 42 14.01 -8.89 10.29
C ILE A 42 14.81 -7.64 10.64
N ASP A 43 15.45 -7.03 9.64
CA ASP A 43 16.00 -5.68 9.70
C ASP A 43 15.06 -4.74 8.94
N ALA A 44 14.22 -4.01 9.67
CA ALA A 44 13.09 -3.27 9.11
C ALA A 44 13.32 -1.76 9.00
N VAL A 45 13.01 -1.20 7.84
CA VAL A 45 12.87 0.26 7.64
C VAL A 45 11.41 0.58 7.40
N HIS A 46 10.84 1.44 8.25
CA HIS A 46 9.44 1.85 8.15
C HIS A 46 9.33 3.28 7.63
N VAL A 47 8.50 3.49 6.61
CA VAL A 47 8.21 4.81 6.03
C VAL A 47 6.71 5.06 6.09
N ASP A 48 6.32 6.02 6.92
CA ASP A 48 4.93 6.46 7.02
C ASP A 48 4.63 7.49 5.93
N LEU A 49 3.71 7.15 5.04
CA LEU A 49 3.24 7.97 3.92
C LEU A 49 2.14 8.91 4.41
N VAL A 50 2.53 9.86 5.25
CA VAL A 50 1.63 10.91 5.74
C VAL A 50 1.62 12.04 4.72
N PRO A 51 0.46 12.41 4.13
CA PRO A 51 0.41 13.46 3.13
C PRO A 51 0.74 14.79 3.78
N ALA A 52 1.83 15.40 3.31
CA ALA A 52 2.21 16.75 3.72
C ALA A 52 1.07 17.74 3.43
N LEU A 53 0.99 18.83 4.21
CA LEU A 53 -0.09 19.82 4.09
C LEU A 53 -0.25 20.34 2.65
N TRP A 54 0.84 20.53 1.92
CA TRP A 54 0.81 20.94 0.52
C TRP A 54 0.25 19.86 -0.43
N VAL A 55 0.50 18.57 -0.17
CA VAL A 55 -0.12 17.45 -0.92
C VAL A 55 -1.62 17.43 -0.67
N ARG A 56 -2.05 17.67 0.59
CA ARG A 56 -3.47 17.80 0.93
C ARG A 56 -4.08 19.02 0.24
N ALA A 57 -3.35 20.12 0.12
CA ALA A 57 -3.80 21.33 -0.57
C ALA A 57 -3.93 21.13 -2.09
N LEU A 58 -2.97 20.49 -2.75
CA LEU A 58 -3.05 20.14 -4.18
C LEU A 58 -4.11 19.08 -4.48
N GLY A 59 -4.39 18.21 -3.51
CA GLY A 59 -5.46 17.23 -3.61
C GLY A 59 -6.86 17.84 -3.44
N LYS A 60 -7.00 18.99 -2.75
CA LYS A 60 -8.29 19.61 -2.47
C LYS A 60 -9.00 20.01 -3.78
N ARG A 61 -10.32 19.86 -3.74
CA ARG A 61 -11.33 20.31 -4.72
C ARG A 61 -10.95 21.59 -5.46
N LEU A 62 -10.29 21.46 -6.61
CA LEU A 62 -9.97 22.57 -7.49
C LEU A 62 -11.18 22.97 -8.36
N LEU A 63 -12.04 22.02 -8.71
CA LEU A 63 -13.13 22.23 -9.68
C LEU A 63 -14.53 22.36 -9.04
N THR A 64 -14.81 21.67 -7.93
CA THR A 64 -16.20 21.58 -7.42
C THR A 64 -16.72 22.87 -6.77
N ARG A 65 -15.84 23.80 -6.38
CA ARG A 65 -16.28 25.10 -5.81
C ARG A 65 -16.72 26.10 -6.88
N ARG A 66 -16.33 25.91 -8.14
CA ARG A 66 -16.58 26.85 -9.24
C ARG A 66 -17.59 26.34 -10.28
N PHE A 67 -17.80 25.02 -10.35
CA PHE A 67 -18.58 24.40 -11.43
C PHE A 67 -19.65 23.39 -10.96
N GLU A 68 -19.99 23.34 -9.67
CA GLU A 68 -20.99 22.40 -9.09
C GLU A 68 -20.77 20.92 -9.46
N VAL A 69 -19.56 20.55 -9.85
CA VAL A 69 -19.21 19.18 -10.23
C VAL A 69 -19.38 18.28 -9.00
N PRO A 70 -20.11 17.15 -9.10
CA PRO A 70 -20.24 16.23 -7.98
C PRO A 70 -18.87 15.80 -7.45
N ALA A 71 -18.73 15.71 -6.13
CA ALA A 71 -17.45 15.46 -5.47
C ALA A 71 -16.70 14.20 -5.99
N THR A 72 -17.45 13.23 -6.50
CA THR A 72 -16.93 11.98 -7.09
C THR A 72 -16.18 12.21 -8.42
N TRP A 73 -16.51 13.26 -9.16
CA TRP A 73 -15.93 13.57 -10.47
C TRP A 73 -14.63 14.39 -10.42
N ASP A 74 -14.26 14.92 -9.25
CA ASP A 74 -13.03 15.71 -9.09
C ASP A 74 -11.74 14.85 -9.13
N LEU A 75 -11.86 13.51 -9.21
CA LEU A 75 -10.74 12.56 -9.29
C LEU A 75 -9.66 12.84 -8.24
N GLN A 76 -10.03 13.42 -7.09
CA GLN A 76 -9.11 13.85 -6.04
C GLN A 76 -8.24 12.69 -5.56
N ALA A 77 -8.86 11.52 -5.33
CA ALA A 77 -8.15 10.32 -4.93
C ALA A 77 -7.10 9.92 -5.98
N TRP A 78 -7.44 10.05 -7.28
CA TRP A 78 -6.54 9.67 -8.38
C TRP A 78 -5.36 10.63 -8.47
N ARG A 79 -5.58 11.94 -8.30
CA ARG A 79 -4.49 12.91 -8.18
C ARG A 79 -3.57 12.58 -7.02
N GLY A 80 -4.14 12.26 -5.85
CA GLY A 80 -3.39 11.84 -4.66
C GLY A 80 -2.52 10.61 -4.93
N TYR A 81 -3.10 9.59 -5.57
CA TYR A 81 -2.41 8.40 -6.03
C TYR A 81 -1.21 8.75 -6.92
N MET A 82 -1.40 9.59 -7.95
CA MET A 82 -0.33 9.97 -8.87
C MET A 82 0.80 10.78 -8.21
N ILE A 83 0.47 11.66 -7.27
CA ILE A 83 1.46 12.41 -6.49
C ILE A 83 2.32 11.45 -5.66
N TRP A 84 1.69 10.55 -4.89
CA TRP A 84 2.41 9.58 -4.07
C TRP A 84 3.23 8.61 -4.91
N LYS A 85 2.68 8.16 -6.04
CA LYS A 85 3.39 7.37 -7.02
C LYS A 85 4.73 8.01 -7.41
N SER A 86 4.69 9.31 -7.67
CA SER A 86 5.86 10.08 -8.12
C SER A 86 6.87 10.31 -6.98
N ILE A 87 6.38 10.59 -5.77
CA ILE A 87 7.21 10.78 -4.58
C ILE A 87 7.95 9.49 -4.22
N VAL A 88 7.23 8.38 -4.12
CA VAL A 88 7.83 7.06 -3.78
C VAL A 88 8.82 6.65 -4.84
N ALA A 89 8.49 6.78 -6.14
CA ALA A 89 9.43 6.46 -7.22
C ALA A 89 10.72 7.32 -7.19
N ARG A 90 10.66 8.55 -6.65
CA ARG A 90 11.85 9.38 -6.43
C ARG A 90 12.64 8.92 -5.22
N TRP A 91 11.97 8.55 -4.13
CA TRP A 91 12.63 8.03 -2.94
C TRP A 91 13.38 6.72 -3.21
N LEU A 92 12.75 5.80 -3.94
CA LEU A 92 13.35 4.51 -4.31
C LEU A 92 14.59 4.62 -5.21
N ARG A 93 14.78 5.75 -5.87
CA ARG A 93 15.96 6.06 -6.71
C ARG A 93 17.01 6.93 -6.01
N GLY A 94 16.72 7.39 -4.79
CA GLY A 94 17.59 8.32 -4.07
C GLY A 94 17.75 7.90 -2.61
N PRO A 95 17.02 8.53 -1.67
CA PRO A 95 17.21 8.32 -0.24
C PRO A 95 16.87 6.90 0.28
N LEU A 96 16.12 6.10 -0.49
CA LEU A 96 15.74 4.72 -0.15
C LEU A 96 16.13 3.77 -1.29
N PRO A 97 17.43 3.57 -1.55
CA PRO A 97 17.89 2.79 -2.69
C PRO A 97 17.41 1.34 -2.56
N ILE A 98 16.67 0.90 -3.58
CA ILE A 98 15.83 -0.31 -3.52
C ILE A 98 16.62 -1.62 -3.42
N ASP A 99 17.87 -1.60 -3.87
CA ASP A 99 18.85 -2.69 -3.82
C ASP A 99 19.36 -2.99 -2.41
N ARG A 100 19.07 -2.11 -1.43
CA ARG A 100 19.37 -2.35 -0.01
C ARG A 100 18.38 -3.30 0.68
N PHE A 101 17.30 -3.66 0.01
CA PHE A 101 16.21 -4.43 0.60
C PHE A 101 16.07 -5.77 -0.12
N ASP A 102 15.71 -6.80 0.64
CA ASP A 102 15.35 -8.11 0.12
C ASP A 102 13.84 -8.17 -0.17
N VAL A 103 13.04 -7.43 0.62
CA VAL A 103 11.58 -7.38 0.52
C VAL A 103 11.08 -5.94 0.64
N VAL A 104 10.05 -5.61 -0.13
CA VAL A 104 9.27 -4.39 0.03
C VAL A 104 7.83 -4.77 0.32
N HIS A 105 7.31 -4.32 1.45
CA HIS A 105 5.93 -4.50 1.85
C HIS A 105 5.19 -3.17 1.83
N VAL A 106 4.08 -3.11 1.09
CA VAL A 106 3.30 -1.88 0.92
C VAL A 106 1.92 -2.04 1.53
N LEU A 107 1.52 -1.08 2.36
CA LEU A 107 0.20 -0.99 3.01
C LEU A 107 -0.41 0.37 2.66
N SER A 108 -1.61 0.53 2.10
CA SER A 108 -2.25 -0.38 1.14
C SER A 108 -2.08 0.16 -0.30
N GLN A 109 -2.67 -0.54 -1.27
CA GLN A 109 -2.57 -0.41 -2.75
C GLN A 109 -2.28 0.96 -3.38
N GLY A 110 -2.71 2.07 -2.79
CA GLY A 110 -2.61 3.42 -3.36
C GLY A 110 -1.18 3.92 -3.64
N VAL A 111 -0.14 3.23 -3.15
CA VAL A 111 1.27 3.63 -3.36
C VAL A 111 2.12 2.53 -3.98
N ALA A 112 1.60 1.29 -4.07
CA ALA A 112 2.33 0.16 -4.62
C ALA A 112 2.53 0.28 -6.14
N GLY A 113 1.67 1.01 -6.86
CA GLY A 113 1.88 1.29 -8.29
C GLY A 113 3.02 2.28 -8.59
N ALA A 114 3.69 2.84 -7.58
CA ALA A 114 4.97 3.56 -7.69
C ALA A 114 6.14 2.64 -8.04
N ALA A 115 6.01 1.38 -7.67
CA ALA A 115 6.98 0.35 -7.92
C ALA A 115 7.00 0.03 -9.40
N ARG A 116 8.06 0.43 -10.08
CA ARG A 116 8.30 0.00 -11.46
C ARG A 116 9.60 -0.77 -11.50
N ARG A 117 9.55 -2.11 -11.48
CA ARG A 117 10.03 -2.94 -12.60
C ARG A 117 11.35 -2.62 -13.35
N ALA A 118 12.30 -1.82 -12.88
CA ALA A 118 13.59 -1.60 -13.55
C ALA A 118 14.42 -2.91 -13.63
N ALA A 119 15.22 -3.05 -14.67
CA ALA A 119 15.98 -4.27 -14.95
C ALA A 119 17.05 -4.52 -13.87
N GLY A 120 17.12 -5.75 -13.31
CA GLY A 120 18.09 -6.16 -12.29
C GLY A 120 17.52 -7.15 -11.25
N SER A 121 18.29 -7.46 -10.21
CA SER A 121 17.83 -8.23 -9.03
C SER A 121 16.90 -7.36 -8.17
N TRP A 122 15.60 -7.43 -8.46
CA TRP A 122 14.57 -6.72 -7.70
C TRP A 122 14.27 -7.44 -6.37
N PRO A 123 14.02 -6.71 -5.26
CA PRO A 123 13.47 -7.33 -4.05
C PRO A 123 12.15 -8.08 -4.31
N ARG A 124 11.70 -8.91 -3.38
CA ARG A 124 10.33 -9.44 -3.43
C ARG A 124 9.33 -8.36 -3.01
N TRP A 125 8.21 -8.25 -3.71
CA TRP A 125 7.18 -7.26 -3.41
C TRP A 125 5.93 -7.92 -2.84
N ALA A 126 5.47 -7.39 -1.72
CA ALA A 126 4.19 -7.71 -1.12
C ALA A 126 3.31 -6.46 -1.05
N VAL A 127 2.06 -6.55 -1.47
CA VAL A 127 1.07 -5.49 -1.32
C VAL A 127 -0.06 -5.97 -0.42
N ASN A 128 -0.34 -5.23 0.63
CA ASN A 128 -1.44 -5.48 1.54
C ASN A 128 -2.67 -4.70 1.07
N VAL A 129 -3.81 -5.39 0.98
CA VAL A 129 -5.09 -4.83 0.50
C VAL A 129 -6.24 -5.19 1.42
N ASP A 130 -7.07 -4.19 1.68
CA ASP A 130 -8.31 -4.26 2.46
C ASP A 130 -9.55 -4.27 1.56
N SER A 131 -9.47 -3.67 0.38
CA SER A 131 -10.49 -3.62 -0.69
C SER A 131 -9.83 -3.63 -2.06
N THR A 132 -10.61 -3.60 -3.15
CA THR A 132 -10.12 -3.33 -4.51
C THR A 132 -11.06 -2.32 -5.20
N GLY A 133 -10.59 -1.64 -6.24
CA GLY A 133 -11.43 -0.69 -7.00
C GLY A 133 -12.68 -1.30 -7.67
N GLU A 134 -12.60 -2.54 -8.19
CA GLU A 134 -13.79 -3.24 -8.75
C GLU A 134 -14.78 -3.60 -7.64
N LEU A 135 -14.28 -4.03 -6.48
CA LEU A 135 -15.10 -4.33 -5.31
C LEU A 135 -15.81 -3.09 -4.77
N GLU A 136 -15.07 -1.99 -4.63
CA GLU A 136 -15.64 -0.72 -4.19
C GLU A 136 -16.68 -0.19 -5.17
N SER A 137 -16.44 -0.31 -6.48
CA SER A 137 -17.41 0.09 -7.50
C SER A 137 -18.70 -0.72 -7.42
N ARG A 138 -18.59 -2.04 -7.24
CA ARG A 138 -19.72 -2.97 -7.16
C ARG A 138 -20.55 -2.81 -5.89
N GLU A 139 -19.89 -2.67 -4.74
CA GLU A 139 -20.54 -2.79 -3.42
C GLU A 139 -20.91 -1.44 -2.80
N PHE A 140 -20.14 -0.38 -3.09
CA PHE A 140 -20.40 0.97 -2.55
C PHE A 140 -21.02 1.92 -3.58
N GLY A 141 -21.36 1.42 -4.77
CA GLY A 141 -22.06 2.19 -5.81
C GLY A 141 -21.21 3.28 -6.46
N TYR A 142 -19.88 3.22 -6.37
CA TYR A 142 -19.03 4.17 -7.08
C TYR A 142 -19.14 3.97 -8.59
N PRO A 143 -19.39 5.03 -9.39
CA PRO A 143 -19.51 4.91 -10.83
C PRO A 143 -18.25 4.30 -11.44
N ARG A 144 -18.38 3.15 -12.11
CA ARG A 144 -17.25 2.40 -12.68
C ARG A 144 -16.38 3.25 -13.62
N VAL A 145 -16.98 4.19 -14.34
CA VAL A 145 -16.27 5.14 -15.21
C VAL A 145 -15.22 5.98 -14.45
N LEU A 146 -15.50 6.32 -13.19
CA LEU A 146 -14.60 7.08 -12.32
C LEU A 146 -13.57 6.19 -11.63
N CYS A 147 -13.91 4.91 -11.36
CA CYS A 147 -13.00 3.92 -10.80
C CYS A 147 -12.01 3.34 -11.83
N ARG A 148 -12.32 3.42 -13.13
CA ARG A 148 -11.50 2.86 -14.23
C ARG A 148 -10.00 3.17 -14.14
N PRO A 149 -9.55 4.40 -13.87
CA PRO A 149 -8.12 4.68 -13.73
C PRO A 149 -7.46 3.90 -12.59
N PHE A 150 -8.15 3.79 -11.46
CA PHE A 150 -7.69 3.02 -10.29
C PHE A 150 -7.65 1.53 -10.59
N ILE A 151 -8.73 0.97 -11.13
CA ILE A 151 -8.82 -0.45 -11.49
C ILE A 151 -7.70 -0.82 -12.47
N SER A 152 -7.45 0.05 -13.47
CA SER A 152 -6.34 -0.14 -14.42
C SER A 152 -4.97 -0.10 -13.73
N ALA A 153 -4.79 0.80 -12.76
CA ALA A 153 -3.55 0.91 -12.01
C ALA A 153 -3.31 -0.28 -11.07
N GLU A 154 -4.35 -0.73 -10.35
CA GLU A 154 -4.33 -1.92 -9.49
C GLU A 154 -4.03 -3.17 -10.30
N ARG A 155 -4.65 -3.35 -11.48
CA ARG A 155 -4.36 -4.50 -12.36
C ARG A 155 -2.88 -4.56 -12.75
N ARG A 156 -2.28 -3.42 -13.09
CA ARG A 156 -0.84 -3.34 -13.39
C ARG A 156 0.01 -3.62 -12.15
N MET A 157 -0.37 -3.07 -11.01
CA MET A 157 0.33 -3.28 -9.73
C MET A 157 0.33 -4.76 -9.35
N PHE A 158 -0.84 -5.39 -9.25
CA PHE A 158 -0.97 -6.81 -8.91
C PHE A 158 -0.20 -7.72 -9.88
N ALA A 159 -0.21 -7.41 -11.18
CA ALA A 159 0.58 -8.17 -12.15
C ALA A 159 2.09 -8.17 -11.83
N MET A 160 2.61 -7.08 -11.26
CA MET A 160 4.04 -6.90 -10.95
C MET A 160 4.45 -7.35 -9.53
N THR A 161 3.50 -7.54 -8.61
CA THR A 161 3.77 -7.88 -7.21
C THR A 161 3.96 -9.39 -7.01
N ASP A 162 4.96 -9.82 -6.24
CA ASP A 162 5.17 -11.25 -5.98
C ASP A 162 4.06 -11.86 -5.10
N LEU A 163 3.55 -11.10 -4.13
CA LEU A 163 2.51 -11.52 -3.18
C LEU A 163 1.44 -10.44 -2.92
N VAL A 164 0.17 -10.81 -2.99
CA VAL A 164 -0.95 -9.95 -2.57
C VAL A 164 -1.50 -10.45 -1.23
N VAL A 165 -1.28 -9.65 -0.19
CA VAL A 165 -1.74 -9.93 1.17
C VAL A 165 -3.13 -9.33 1.34
N CYS A 166 -4.16 -10.15 1.52
CA CYS A 166 -5.55 -9.74 1.61
C CYS A 166 -6.01 -9.78 3.07
N GLN A 167 -6.62 -8.71 3.57
CA GLN A 167 -7.09 -8.63 4.96
C GLN A 167 -8.36 -9.46 5.23
N SER A 168 -9.09 -9.80 4.17
CA SER A 168 -10.35 -10.52 4.24
C SER A 168 -10.51 -11.47 3.05
N ARG A 169 -11.41 -12.46 3.17
CA ARG A 169 -11.80 -13.29 2.01
C ARG A 169 -12.45 -12.43 0.93
N TRP A 170 -13.29 -11.47 1.33
CA TRP A 170 -13.94 -10.50 0.45
C TRP A 170 -12.95 -9.78 -0.48
N ALA A 171 -11.84 -9.27 0.07
CA ALA A 171 -10.77 -8.67 -0.73
C ALA A 171 -10.03 -9.71 -1.59
N ARG A 172 -9.71 -10.88 -1.04
CA ARG A 172 -8.99 -11.95 -1.75
C ARG A 172 -9.76 -12.46 -2.96
N ASP A 173 -11.06 -12.70 -2.79
CA ASP A 173 -11.93 -13.22 -3.82
C ASP A 173 -12.02 -12.23 -4.97
N SER A 174 -12.06 -10.92 -4.68
CA SER A 174 -11.97 -9.87 -5.70
C SER A 174 -10.60 -9.84 -6.40
N VAL A 175 -9.50 -9.91 -5.66
CA VAL A 175 -8.13 -9.96 -6.23
C VAL A 175 -7.98 -11.12 -7.23
N VAL A 176 -8.55 -12.29 -6.91
CA VAL A 176 -8.52 -13.46 -7.80
C VAL A 176 -9.49 -13.29 -8.97
N ALA A 177 -10.78 -13.03 -8.70
CA ALA A 177 -11.82 -13.04 -9.72
C ALA A 177 -11.80 -11.81 -10.65
N ASP A 178 -11.61 -10.62 -10.08
CA ASP A 178 -11.70 -9.36 -10.82
C ASP A 178 -10.34 -9.00 -11.49
N TYR A 179 -9.21 -9.36 -10.86
CA TYR A 179 -7.87 -8.97 -11.32
C TYR A 179 -7.03 -10.13 -11.89
N GLY A 180 -7.45 -11.38 -11.71
CA GLY A 180 -6.77 -12.55 -12.27
C GLY A 180 -5.45 -12.90 -11.58
N VAL A 181 -5.27 -12.52 -10.32
CA VAL A 181 -4.07 -12.90 -9.55
C VAL A 181 -4.17 -14.38 -9.17
N PRO A 182 -3.14 -15.20 -9.44
CA PRO A 182 -3.14 -16.61 -9.06
C PRO A 182 -3.28 -16.80 -7.55
N VAL A 183 -4.02 -17.83 -7.13
CA VAL A 183 -4.34 -18.08 -5.72
C VAL A 183 -3.07 -18.27 -4.87
N GLU A 184 -2.05 -18.92 -5.42
CA GLU A 184 -0.73 -19.13 -4.81
C GLU A 184 0.08 -17.85 -4.60
N ARG A 185 -0.27 -16.77 -5.32
CA ARG A 185 0.28 -15.41 -5.13
C ARG A 185 -0.59 -14.55 -4.21
N THR A 186 -1.56 -15.16 -3.53
CA THR A 186 -2.40 -14.47 -2.54
C THR A 186 -2.25 -15.10 -1.16
N GLN A 187 -2.20 -14.25 -0.13
CA GLN A 187 -2.19 -14.70 1.27
C GLN A 187 -3.28 -13.98 2.05
N LEU A 188 -4.03 -14.73 2.84
CA LEU A 188 -4.99 -14.13 3.78
C LEU A 188 -4.26 -13.77 5.07
N ALA A 189 -4.19 -12.49 5.42
CA ALA A 189 -3.64 -11.99 6.67
C ALA A 189 -4.66 -11.09 7.36
N ARG A 190 -5.45 -11.68 8.25
CA ARG A 190 -6.52 -10.96 8.96
C ARG A 190 -5.93 -9.98 9.96
N ASN A 191 -6.62 -8.86 10.16
CA ASN A 191 -6.25 -7.90 11.20
C ASN A 191 -6.37 -8.57 12.58
N GLY A 192 -5.33 -8.38 13.40
CA GLY A 192 -5.29 -8.85 14.77
C GLY A 192 -5.89 -7.84 15.73
N ILE A 193 -6.30 -8.31 16.90
CA ILE A 193 -6.74 -7.50 18.04
C ILE A 193 -5.74 -7.73 19.17
N ASP A 194 -5.33 -6.66 19.85
CA ASP A 194 -4.53 -6.77 21.06
C ASP A 194 -5.44 -7.12 22.25
N LEU A 195 -5.24 -8.30 22.81
CA LEU A 195 -6.05 -8.78 23.94
C LEU A 195 -5.62 -8.19 25.28
N SER A 196 -4.45 -7.53 25.36
CA SER A 196 -4.03 -6.84 26.58
C SER A 196 -4.88 -5.60 26.88
N GLU A 197 -5.55 -5.05 25.87
CA GLU A 197 -6.50 -3.94 26.00
C GLU A 197 -7.94 -4.41 26.26
N ALA A 198 -8.20 -5.72 26.24
CA ALA A 198 -9.54 -6.25 26.48
C ALA A 198 -9.89 -6.11 27.98
N PRO A 199 -11.12 -5.69 28.32
CA PRO A 199 -11.56 -5.66 29.70
C PRO A 199 -11.50 -7.08 30.29
N PRO A 200 -11.15 -7.22 31.59
CA PRO A 200 -11.16 -8.51 32.25
C PRO A 200 -12.55 -9.13 32.14
N ARG A 201 -12.59 -10.45 31.89
CA ARG A 201 -13.84 -11.20 31.92
C ARG A 201 -14.28 -11.32 33.38
N GLU A 202 -15.50 -10.85 33.67
CA GLU A 202 -16.22 -11.19 34.91
C GLU A 202 -16.60 -12.68 34.94
#